data_AF-A0A954PPW4-F1
#
_entry.id   AF-A0A954PPW4-F1
#
_cell.length_a   1.000
_cell.length_b   1.000
_cell.length_c   1.000
_cell.angle_alpha   90.00
_cell.angle_beta   90.00
_cell.angle_gamma   90.00
#
_symmetry.space_group_name_H-M   'P 1'
#
loop_
_entity.id
_entity.type
_entity.pdbx_description
1 polymer ?
#
loop_
_entity_poly.entity_id
_entity_poly.type
_entity_poly.pdbx_seq_one_letter_code
_entity_poly.pdbx_strand_id
1 'polypeptide(L)'
;MQNYARLGIFGILALIALRVGIGWHFYMEGVAKVRGNDFSSVGFLDAAKGPLADKFQQLVWDHDGRLRLDKENVNGFFSLAADQAAAHFGLTDEQKRSLERVKRQYIEKLNDVYAEGDEAIFKYWESVDRIATMKGSKMWNDVSSLRGQKEKIEKDRMSGVRETLAAVDAIWKQYEGRLNSVANATQRQQAGYFYFVRPGEGLMTTRVVDRIVPIFDMVVGILLILGLLTPLAAWAGAIFLISVVLSQMPGYPGTQPTYFQAVECLALIVLATTDAGRYAGLDFLPWAWWQKRRAAKLAAS
;
A
#
# COMPACT_ATOMS: atom_id res chain seq x y z
N MET A 1 -21.49 25.78 -35.30
CA MET A 1 -22.36 25.37 -34.18
C MET A 1 -21.96 26.19 -32.95
N GLN A 2 -22.80 27.13 -32.52
CA GLN A 2 -22.56 27.88 -31.28
C GLN A 2 -22.81 26.94 -30.10
N ASN A 3 -21.78 26.64 -29.30
CA ASN A 3 -21.91 25.77 -28.13
C ASN A 3 -22.66 26.52 -27.02
N TYR A 4 -23.89 26.08 -26.71
CA TYR A 4 -24.77 26.68 -25.70
C TYR A 4 -24.45 26.27 -24.25
N ALA A 5 -23.41 25.48 -24.00
CA ALA A 5 -23.00 25.11 -22.65
C ALA A 5 -22.10 26.20 -22.03
N ARG A 6 -22.70 27.30 -21.56
CA ARG A 6 -21.99 28.30 -20.74
C ARG A 6 -22.29 28.03 -19.27
N LEU A 7 -21.24 27.79 -18.48
CA LEU A 7 -21.36 27.69 -17.02
C LEU A 7 -21.71 29.07 -16.44
N GLY A 8 -22.78 29.15 -15.66
CA GLY A 8 -23.12 30.34 -14.89
C GLY A 8 -22.16 30.56 -13.72
N ILE A 9 -22.19 31.76 -13.12
CA ILE A 9 -21.28 32.12 -12.02
C ILE A 9 -21.38 31.16 -10.83
N PHE A 10 -22.58 30.71 -10.48
CA PHE A 10 -22.79 29.72 -9.42
C PHE A 10 -22.21 28.34 -9.77
N GLY A 11 -22.28 27.94 -11.05
CA GLY A 11 -21.65 26.70 -11.52
C GLY A 11 -20.12 26.77 -11.43
N ILE A 12 -19.54 27.92 -11.77
CA ILE A 12 -18.11 28.18 -11.61
C ILE A 12 -17.71 28.13 -10.13
N LEU A 13 -18.45 28.81 -9.25
CA LEU A 13 -18.19 28.80 -7.81
C LEU A 13 -18.31 27.38 -7.23
N ALA A 14 -19.30 26.60 -7.66
CA ALA A 14 -19.46 25.21 -7.25
C ALA A 14 -18.28 24.33 -7.70
N LEU A 15 -17.77 24.51 -8.93
CA LEU A 15 -16.59 23.80 -9.40
C LEU A 15 -15.33 24.17 -8.62
N ILE A 16 -15.15 25.45 -8.30
CA ILE A 16 -14.03 25.91 -7.45
C ILE A 16 -14.14 25.29 -6.05
N ALA A 17 -15.33 25.34 -5.44
CA ALA A 17 -15.57 24.76 -4.13
C ALA A 17 -15.33 23.24 -4.12
N LEU A 18 -15.81 22.53 -5.14
CA LEU A 18 -15.57 21.09 -5.30
C LEU A 18 -14.09 20.78 -5.44
N ARG A 19 -13.36 21.56 -6.27
CA ARG A 19 -11.92 21.41 -6.50
C ARG A 19 -11.13 21.59 -5.20
N VAL A 20 -11.38 22.68 -4.49
CA VAL A 20 -10.69 22.99 -3.23
C VAL A 20 -11.08 22.00 -2.14
N GLY A 21 -12.36 21.61 -2.05
CA GLY A 21 -12.84 20.65 -1.06
C GLY A 21 -12.22 19.26 -1.21
N ILE A 22 -12.20 18.72 -2.43
CA ILE A 22 -11.55 17.42 -2.71
C ILE A 22 -10.04 17.52 -2.54
N GLY A 23 -9.42 18.60 -3.03
CA GLY A 23 -7.99 18.82 -2.84
C GLY A 23 -7.60 18.89 -1.36
N TRP A 24 -8.41 19.54 -0.54
CA TRP A 24 -8.25 19.58 0.92
C TRP A 24 -8.38 18.21 1.55
N HIS A 25 -9.38 17.42 1.14
CA HIS A 25 -9.59 16.07 1.64
C HIS A 25 -8.36 15.18 1.36
N PHE A 26 -7.91 15.09 0.10
CA PHE A 26 -6.69 14.35 -0.27
C PHE A 26 -5.45 14.82 0.49
N TYR A 27 -5.26 16.14 0.64
CA TYR A 27 -4.11 16.67 1.38
C TYR A 27 -4.13 16.26 2.86
N MET A 28 -5.27 16.42 3.53
CA MET A 28 -5.42 16.05 4.94
C MET A 28 -5.23 14.56 5.17
N GLU A 29 -5.78 13.75 4.27
CA GLU A 29 -5.68 12.30 4.28
C GLU A 29 -4.21 11.84 4.11
N GLY A 30 -3.44 12.47 3.21
CA GLY A 30 -2.00 12.23 3.10
C GLY A 30 -1.19 12.72 4.32
N VAL A 31 -1.50 13.91 4.85
CA VAL A 31 -0.84 14.44 6.06
C VAL A 31 -1.10 13.55 7.28
N ALA A 32 -2.31 13.04 7.44
CA ALA A 32 -2.66 12.12 8.52
C ALA A 32 -1.81 10.85 8.47
N LYS A 33 -1.65 10.25 7.28
CA LYS A 33 -0.81 9.07 7.06
C LYS A 33 0.66 9.33 7.38
N VAL A 34 1.20 10.48 6.98
CA VAL A 34 2.61 10.85 7.29
C VAL A 34 2.81 11.10 8.79
N ARG A 35 1.86 11.78 9.46
CA ARG A 35 1.97 12.09 10.90
C ARG A 35 1.83 10.86 11.79
N GLY A 36 1.01 9.88 11.40
CA GLY A 36 0.85 8.62 12.14
C GLY A 36 2.15 7.81 12.18
N ASN A 37 2.97 7.91 11.14
CA ASN A 37 4.23 7.15 10.96
C ASN A 37 4.07 5.62 11.06
N ASP A 38 2.83 5.13 10.97
CA ASP A 38 2.40 3.74 11.11
C ASP A 38 1.48 3.29 9.96
N PHE A 39 1.24 4.16 8.96
CA PHE A 39 0.41 3.84 7.81
C PHE A 39 0.92 2.59 7.09
N SER A 40 0.00 1.66 6.84
CA SER A 40 0.27 0.51 5.98
C SER A 40 -0.93 0.10 5.14
N SER A 41 -0.67 -0.14 3.85
CA SER A 41 -1.61 -0.66 2.86
C SER A 41 -1.82 -2.17 2.96
N VAL A 42 -1.02 -2.88 3.77
CA VAL A 42 -1.10 -4.35 3.93
C VAL A 42 -2.53 -4.80 4.24
N GLY A 43 -3.15 -4.23 5.28
CA GLY A 43 -4.50 -4.63 5.68
C GLY A 43 -5.55 -4.35 4.61
N PHE A 44 -5.36 -3.29 3.82
CA PHE A 44 -6.26 -2.93 2.72
C PHE A 44 -6.13 -3.91 1.54
N LEU A 45 -4.89 -4.24 1.15
CA LEU A 45 -4.60 -5.13 0.04
C LEU A 45 -4.93 -6.59 0.36
N ASP A 46 -4.66 -7.03 1.59
CA ASP A 46 -4.99 -8.37 2.11
C ASP A 46 -6.51 -8.59 2.17
N ALA A 47 -7.26 -7.57 2.59
CA ALA A 47 -8.71 -7.63 2.67
C ALA A 47 -9.44 -7.46 1.32
N ALA A 48 -8.73 -7.35 0.19
CA ALA A 48 -9.32 -7.16 -1.13
C ALA A 48 -10.28 -8.31 -1.49
N LYS A 49 -11.42 -7.95 -2.10
CA LYS A 49 -12.50 -8.87 -2.48
C LYS A 49 -13.05 -8.54 -3.86
N GLY A 50 -13.24 -9.59 -4.66
CA GLY A 50 -13.76 -9.50 -6.01
C GLY A 50 -12.86 -10.18 -7.04
N PRO A 51 -13.15 -10.03 -8.35
CA PRO A 51 -12.43 -10.73 -9.41
C PRO A 51 -10.93 -10.41 -9.50
N LEU A 52 -10.51 -9.29 -8.92
CA LEU A 52 -9.11 -8.83 -8.91
C LEU A 52 -8.43 -9.02 -7.55
N ALA A 53 -9.08 -9.66 -6.57
CA ALA A 53 -8.55 -9.82 -5.21
C ALA A 53 -7.14 -10.43 -5.21
N ASP A 54 -6.94 -11.52 -5.96
CA ASP A 54 -5.64 -12.18 -6.10
C ASP A 54 -4.53 -11.20 -6.54
N LYS A 55 -4.84 -10.25 -7.44
CA LYS A 55 -3.85 -9.28 -7.93
C LYS A 55 -3.46 -8.26 -6.87
N PHE A 56 -4.41 -7.82 -6.04
CA PHE A 56 -4.14 -6.90 -4.94
C PHE A 56 -3.39 -7.61 -3.81
N GLN A 57 -3.81 -8.82 -3.45
CA GLN A 57 -3.20 -9.64 -2.41
C GLN A 57 -1.76 -10.06 -2.75
N GLN A 58 -1.45 -10.31 -4.04
CA GLN A 58 -0.08 -10.61 -4.50
C GLN A 58 0.91 -9.45 -4.30
N LEU A 59 0.45 -8.22 -4.10
CA LEU A 59 1.31 -7.09 -3.75
C LEU A 59 1.78 -7.16 -2.29
N VAL A 60 1.07 -7.92 -1.45
CA VAL A 60 1.43 -8.15 -0.05
C VAL A 60 2.47 -9.26 0.02
N TRP A 61 3.65 -8.90 0.52
CA TRP A 61 4.70 -9.86 0.81
C TRP A 61 4.18 -10.97 1.73
N ASP A 62 4.41 -12.22 1.32
CA ASP A 62 4.04 -13.41 2.09
C ASP A 62 2.56 -13.36 2.53
N HIS A 63 1.66 -12.93 1.64
CA HIS A 63 0.22 -12.83 1.90
C HIS A 63 -0.35 -14.12 2.52
N ASP A 64 0.09 -15.28 2.03
CA ASP A 64 -0.35 -16.57 2.55
C ASP A 64 0.40 -17.01 3.81
N GLY A 65 1.45 -16.31 4.24
CA GLY A 65 2.16 -16.56 5.50
C GLY A 65 3.16 -17.71 5.45
N ARG A 66 3.35 -18.38 4.31
CA ARG A 66 4.19 -19.59 4.21
C ARG A 66 5.62 -19.33 4.66
N LEU A 67 6.19 -18.20 4.25
CA LEU A 67 7.57 -17.85 4.59
C LEU A 67 7.69 -17.55 6.08
N ARG A 68 6.76 -16.78 6.65
CA ARG A 68 6.76 -16.44 8.08
C ARG A 68 6.46 -17.61 9.00
N LEU A 69 5.78 -18.64 8.51
CA LEU A 69 5.48 -19.86 9.27
C LEU A 69 6.54 -20.95 9.11
N ASP A 70 7.51 -20.75 8.23
CA ASP A 70 8.65 -21.64 8.07
C ASP A 70 9.76 -21.26 9.07
N LYS A 71 9.76 -21.96 10.20
CA LYS A 71 10.70 -21.75 11.31
C LYS A 71 12.16 -21.81 10.87
N GLU A 72 12.54 -22.77 10.02
CA GLU A 72 13.93 -22.97 9.61
C GLU A 72 14.40 -21.80 8.75
N ASN A 73 13.59 -21.42 7.76
CA ASN A 73 13.89 -20.31 6.89
C ASN A 73 13.96 -18.98 7.65
N VAL A 74 13.01 -18.69 8.55
CA VAL A 74 13.04 -17.45 9.32
C VAL A 74 14.24 -17.38 10.26
N ASN A 75 14.60 -18.47 10.94
CA ASN A 75 15.82 -18.52 11.74
C ASN A 75 17.08 -18.27 10.91
N GLY A 76 17.12 -18.78 9.68
CA GLY A 76 18.16 -18.50 8.69
C GLY A 76 18.25 -17.02 8.35
N PHE A 77 17.12 -16.35 8.10
CA PHE A 77 17.10 -14.91 7.78
C PHE A 77 17.57 -14.04 8.94
N PHE A 78 17.17 -14.37 10.18
CA PHE A 78 17.65 -13.65 11.36
C PHE A 78 19.15 -13.79 11.53
N SER A 79 19.69 -14.99 11.27
CA SER A 79 21.12 -15.24 11.32
C SER A 79 21.88 -14.42 10.27
N LEU A 80 21.40 -14.46 9.02
CA LEU A 80 22.00 -13.70 7.92
C LEU A 80 21.93 -12.18 8.18
N ALA A 81 20.84 -11.68 8.75
CA ALA A 81 20.67 -10.27 9.05
C ALA A 81 21.66 -9.76 10.11
N ALA A 82 22.00 -10.59 11.11
CA ALA A 82 23.06 -10.26 12.06
C ALA A 82 24.41 -10.11 11.34
N ASP A 83 24.76 -11.05 10.47
CA ASP A 83 26.02 -11.00 9.73
C ASP A 83 26.10 -9.78 8.80
N GLN A 84 24.99 -9.46 8.12
CA GLN A 84 24.87 -8.27 7.28
C GLN A 84 24.97 -6.98 8.10
N ALA A 85 24.31 -6.89 9.25
CA ALA A 85 24.40 -5.74 10.13
C ALA A 85 25.83 -5.55 10.65
N ALA A 86 26.53 -6.64 11.00
CA ALA A 86 27.91 -6.60 11.45
C ALA A 86 28.86 -6.03 10.37
N ALA A 87 28.67 -6.46 9.12
CA ALA A 87 29.41 -5.95 7.97
C ALA A 87 29.06 -4.49 7.67
N HIS A 88 27.76 -4.14 7.66
CA HIS A 88 27.26 -2.80 7.35
C HIS A 88 27.84 -1.73 8.29
N PHE A 89 27.88 -2.01 9.59
CA PHE A 89 28.38 -1.04 10.59
C PHE A 89 29.89 -1.14 10.87
N GLY A 90 30.59 -2.14 10.31
CA GLY A 90 31.99 -2.41 10.65
C GLY A 90 32.18 -2.64 12.15
N LEU A 91 31.38 -3.54 12.73
CA LEU A 91 31.35 -3.75 14.18
C LEU A 91 32.68 -4.30 14.72
N THR A 92 33.07 -3.84 15.91
CA THR A 92 34.21 -4.39 16.66
C THR A 92 33.94 -5.80 17.16
N ASP A 93 34.95 -6.54 17.58
CA ASP A 93 34.77 -7.91 18.09
C ASP A 93 33.89 -7.95 19.36
N GLU A 94 33.97 -6.92 20.20
CA GLU A 94 33.09 -6.76 21.37
C GLU A 94 31.63 -6.55 20.95
N GLN A 95 31.41 -5.69 19.95
CA GLN A 95 30.08 -5.44 19.40
C GLN A 95 29.52 -6.69 18.72
N LYS A 96 30.34 -7.46 17.98
CA LYS A 96 29.94 -8.75 17.39
C LYS A 96 29.52 -9.74 18.46
N ARG A 97 30.22 -9.85 19.59
CA ARG A 97 29.79 -10.68 20.73
C ARG A 97 28.45 -10.22 21.31
N SER A 98 28.21 -8.91 21.38
CA SER A 98 26.91 -8.37 21.78
C SER A 98 25.82 -8.75 20.78
N LEU A 99 26.10 -8.59 19.49
CA LEU A 99 25.21 -8.96 18.39
C LEU A 99 24.83 -10.44 18.42
N GLU A 100 25.79 -11.32 18.68
CA GLU A 100 25.56 -12.77 18.82
C GLU A 100 24.63 -13.12 19.99
N ARG A 101 24.65 -12.35 21.08
CA ARG A 101 23.67 -12.50 22.17
C ARG A 101 22.29 -12.03 21.73
N VAL A 102 22.20 -10.90 21.03
CA VAL A 102 20.93 -10.39 20.49
C VAL A 102 20.33 -11.37 19.49
N LYS A 103 21.13 -11.91 18.55
CA LYS A 103 20.72 -12.94 17.60
C LYS A 103 20.11 -14.15 18.31
N ARG A 104 20.85 -14.74 19.26
CA ARG A 104 20.36 -15.91 20.02
C ARG A 104 19.07 -15.63 20.75
N GLN A 105 18.99 -14.51 21.47
CA GLN A 105 17.80 -14.13 22.22
C GLN A 105 16.57 -13.99 21.33
N TYR A 106 16.71 -13.43 20.13
CA TYR A 106 15.57 -13.22 19.23
C TYR A 106 15.18 -14.49 18.48
N ILE A 107 16.13 -15.34 18.11
CA ILE A 107 15.85 -16.68 17.55
C ILE A 107 15.13 -17.55 18.59
N GLU A 108 15.54 -17.49 19.86
CA GLU A 108 14.86 -18.20 20.95
C GLU A 108 13.41 -17.73 21.11
N LYS A 109 13.18 -16.41 21.23
CA LYS A 109 11.83 -15.84 21.26
C LYS A 109 10.97 -16.24 20.07
N LEU A 110 11.56 -16.30 18.88
CA LEU A 110 10.87 -16.70 17.68
C LEU A 110 10.48 -18.19 17.73
N ASN A 111 11.39 -19.04 18.20
CA ASN A 111 11.14 -20.46 18.41
C ASN A 111 10.05 -20.71 19.45
N ASP A 112 9.98 -19.89 20.50
CA ASP A 112 8.91 -19.93 21.50
C ASP A 112 7.55 -19.62 20.86
N VAL A 113 7.47 -18.56 20.05
CA VAL A 113 6.25 -18.21 19.29
C VAL A 113 5.80 -19.35 18.36
N TYR A 114 6.75 -20.02 17.69
CA TYR A 114 6.42 -21.18 16.87
C TYR A 114 5.96 -22.38 17.70
N ALA A 115 6.56 -22.60 18.88
CA ALA A 115 6.15 -23.68 19.77
C ALA A 115 4.75 -23.44 20.35
N GLU A 116 4.43 -22.20 20.74
CA GLU A 116 3.09 -21.80 21.19
C GLU A 116 2.04 -21.95 20.07
N GLY A 117 2.43 -21.64 18.83
CA GLY A 117 1.57 -21.73 17.65
C GLY A 117 1.53 -23.10 16.97
N ASP A 118 2.24 -24.12 17.47
CA ASP A 118 2.54 -25.36 16.73
C ASP A 118 1.29 -26.05 16.16
N GLU A 119 0.24 -26.20 16.97
CA GLU A 119 -1.02 -26.82 16.52
C GLU A 119 -1.68 -26.03 15.38
N ALA A 120 -1.69 -24.69 15.49
CA ALA A 120 -2.26 -23.82 14.47
C ALA A 120 -1.44 -23.85 13.18
N ILE A 121 -0.11 -23.89 13.29
CA ILE A 121 0.82 -24.00 12.16
C ILE A 121 0.64 -25.37 11.46
N PHE A 122 0.51 -26.45 12.22
CA PHE A 122 0.26 -27.78 11.68
C PHE A 122 -1.05 -27.82 10.87
N LYS A 123 -2.15 -27.33 11.45
CA LYS A 123 -3.45 -27.19 10.75
C LYS A 123 -3.36 -26.30 9.52
N TYR A 124 -2.51 -25.28 9.56
CA TYR A 124 -2.26 -24.41 8.42
C TYR A 124 -1.66 -25.19 7.24
N TRP A 125 -0.60 -25.97 7.48
CA TRP A 125 0.07 -26.75 6.43
C TRP A 125 -0.82 -27.86 5.88
N GLU A 126 -1.59 -28.53 6.74
CA GLU A 126 -2.59 -29.52 6.29
C GLU A 126 -3.63 -28.88 5.35
N SER A 127 -4.08 -27.66 5.67
CA SER A 127 -5.02 -26.91 4.82
C SER A 127 -4.37 -26.48 3.49
N VAL A 128 -3.07 -26.15 3.49
CA VAL A 128 -2.31 -25.85 2.26
C VAL A 128 -2.30 -27.05 1.32
N ASP A 129 -1.98 -28.24 1.81
CA ASP A 129 -1.93 -29.47 1.01
C ASP A 129 -3.31 -29.88 0.49
N ARG A 130 -4.34 -29.71 1.32
CA ARG A 130 -5.73 -29.94 0.93
C ARG A 130 -6.14 -29.05 -0.25
N ILE A 131 -5.80 -27.76 -0.21
CA ILE A 131 -6.12 -26.82 -1.32
C ILE A 131 -5.31 -27.15 -2.57
N ALA A 132 -4.04 -27.52 -2.44
CA ALA A 132 -3.21 -27.94 -3.57
C ALA A 132 -3.85 -29.15 -4.29
N THR A 133 -4.33 -30.13 -3.52
CA THR A 133 -5.03 -31.31 -4.04
C THR A 133 -6.35 -30.92 -4.72
N MET A 134 -7.13 -30.00 -4.13
CA MET A 134 -8.38 -29.50 -4.74
C MET A 134 -8.14 -28.81 -6.08
N LYS A 135 -7.10 -27.97 -6.20
CA LYS A 135 -6.73 -27.27 -7.45
C LYS A 135 -6.33 -28.21 -8.58
N GLY A 136 -5.85 -29.41 -8.27
CA GLY A 136 -5.48 -30.43 -9.26
C GLY A 136 -6.67 -31.07 -9.99
N SER A 137 -7.91 -30.85 -9.52
CA SER A 137 -9.11 -31.46 -10.09
C SER A 137 -9.95 -30.45 -10.88
N LYS A 138 -10.31 -30.80 -12.13
CA LYS A 138 -11.00 -29.93 -13.11
C LYS A 138 -12.35 -29.38 -12.59
N MET A 139 -12.99 -30.08 -11.66
CA MET A 139 -14.30 -29.77 -11.10
C MET A 139 -14.35 -28.47 -10.26
N TRP A 140 -13.25 -28.05 -9.64
CA TRP A 140 -13.26 -26.95 -8.65
C TRP A 140 -13.13 -25.54 -9.27
N ASN A 141 -12.64 -25.44 -10.51
CA ASN A 141 -12.46 -24.14 -11.17
C ASN A 141 -13.77 -23.60 -11.77
N ASP A 142 -14.71 -24.48 -12.12
CA ASP A 142 -15.89 -24.15 -12.94
C ASP A 142 -17.17 -23.91 -12.11
N VAL A 143 -17.19 -24.26 -10.82
CA VAL A 143 -18.40 -24.19 -9.98
C VAL A 143 -18.30 -23.06 -8.96
N SER A 144 -19.23 -22.09 -9.01
CA SER A 144 -19.26 -20.91 -8.14
C SER A 144 -19.39 -21.24 -6.64
N SER A 145 -20.14 -22.28 -6.27
CA SER A 145 -20.28 -22.73 -4.86
C SER A 145 -18.97 -23.29 -4.30
N LEU A 146 -18.16 -23.95 -5.14
CA LEU A 146 -16.87 -24.52 -4.76
C LEU A 146 -15.80 -23.43 -4.57
N ARG A 147 -15.90 -22.30 -5.31
CA ARG A 147 -15.06 -21.11 -5.07
C ARG A 147 -15.28 -20.50 -3.69
N GLY A 148 -16.53 -20.31 -3.29
CA GLY A 148 -16.85 -19.77 -1.97
C GLY A 148 -16.40 -20.68 -0.82
N GLN A 149 -16.46 -22.00 -1.01
CA GLN A 149 -15.94 -22.96 -0.03
C GLN A 149 -14.41 -22.88 0.09
N LYS A 150 -13.70 -22.74 -1.02
CA LYS A 150 -12.24 -22.55 -1.03
C LYS A 150 -11.84 -21.25 -0.33
N GLU A 151 -12.48 -20.12 -0.66
CA GLU A 151 -12.23 -18.82 -0.02
C GLU A 151 -12.43 -18.90 1.50
N LYS A 152 -13.48 -19.60 1.95
CA LYS A 152 -13.72 -19.84 3.37
C LYS A 152 -12.58 -20.64 4.01
N ILE A 153 -12.13 -21.72 3.37
CA ILE A 153 -11.01 -22.53 3.88
C ILE A 153 -9.72 -21.70 3.96
N GLU A 154 -9.43 -20.88 2.95
CA GLU A 154 -8.25 -19.99 2.95
C GLU A 154 -8.34 -18.96 4.08
N LYS A 155 -9.52 -18.36 4.29
CA LYS A 155 -9.75 -17.40 5.37
C LYS A 155 -9.63 -18.04 6.76
N ASP A 156 -10.30 -19.18 6.98
CA ASP A 156 -10.29 -19.88 8.26
C ASP A 156 -8.85 -20.33 8.59
N ARG A 157 -8.10 -20.81 7.58
CA ARG A 157 -6.67 -21.12 7.69
C ARG A 157 -5.87 -19.91 8.16
N MET A 158 -5.98 -18.77 7.47
CA MET A 158 -5.24 -17.56 7.82
C MET A 158 -5.64 -17.02 9.20
N SER A 159 -6.92 -17.14 9.57
CA SER A 159 -7.38 -16.72 10.90
C SER A 159 -6.74 -17.53 12.02
N GLY A 160 -6.50 -18.83 11.82
CA GLY A 160 -5.91 -19.70 12.84
C GLY A 160 -4.46 -19.36 13.17
N VAL A 161 -3.70 -18.83 12.21
CA VAL A 161 -2.28 -18.47 12.39
C VAL A 161 -2.06 -16.95 12.55
N ARG A 162 -3.13 -16.16 12.58
CA ARG A 162 -3.06 -14.69 12.61
C ARG A 162 -2.23 -14.18 13.78
N GLU A 163 -2.40 -14.75 14.95
CA GLU A 163 -1.68 -14.37 16.18
C GLU A 163 -0.19 -14.70 16.06
N THR A 164 0.16 -15.91 15.62
CA THR A 164 1.54 -16.34 15.35
C THR A 164 2.21 -15.42 14.33
N LEU A 165 1.56 -15.13 13.20
CA LEU A 165 2.07 -14.24 12.16
C LEU A 165 2.32 -12.83 12.68
N ALA A 166 1.42 -12.31 13.52
CA ALA A 166 1.57 -10.99 14.14
C ALA A 166 2.73 -10.95 15.14
N ALA A 167 2.91 -12.02 15.93
CA ALA A 167 4.02 -12.16 16.87
C ALA A 167 5.36 -12.24 16.12
N VAL A 168 5.46 -13.02 15.04
CA VAL A 168 6.63 -13.07 14.17
C VAL A 168 6.95 -11.69 13.58
N ASP A 169 5.94 -10.95 13.07
CA ASP A 169 6.13 -9.59 12.53
C ASP A 169 6.66 -8.61 13.57
N ALA A 170 6.13 -8.67 14.80
CA ALA A 170 6.58 -7.85 15.92
C ALA A 170 8.02 -8.16 16.32
N ILE A 171 8.40 -9.44 16.41
CA ILE A 171 9.78 -9.86 16.69
C ILE A 171 10.71 -9.37 15.59
N TRP A 172 10.32 -9.48 14.32
CA TRP A 172 11.10 -9.00 13.18
C TRP A 172 11.39 -7.49 13.28
N LYS A 173 10.36 -6.68 13.55
CA LYS A 173 10.50 -5.21 13.73
C LYS A 173 11.39 -4.86 14.91
N GLN A 174 11.18 -5.52 16.05
CA GLN A 174 12.00 -5.31 17.24
C GLN A 174 13.47 -5.69 16.98
N TYR A 175 13.71 -6.79 16.27
CA TYR A 175 15.04 -7.26 15.95
C TYR A 175 15.83 -6.25 15.11
N GLU A 176 15.23 -5.69 14.06
CA GLU A 176 15.85 -4.63 13.25
C GLU A 176 16.32 -3.43 14.12
N GLY A 177 15.45 -2.96 15.01
CA GLY A 177 15.80 -1.88 15.94
C GLY A 177 16.97 -2.27 16.86
N ARG A 178 17.01 -3.52 17.32
CA ARG A 178 18.11 -4.02 18.15
C ARG A 178 19.41 -4.17 17.39
N LEU A 179 19.39 -4.65 16.14
CA LEU A 179 20.57 -4.73 15.28
C LEU A 179 21.22 -3.34 15.13
N ASN A 180 20.42 -2.32 14.82
CA ASN A 180 20.87 -0.94 14.71
C ASN A 180 21.43 -0.38 16.03
N SER A 181 20.88 -0.81 17.18
CA SER A 181 21.31 -0.32 18.50
C SER A 181 22.69 -0.81 18.95
N VAL A 182 23.22 -1.87 18.32
CA VAL A 182 24.58 -2.39 18.64
C VAL A 182 25.67 -1.45 18.13
N ALA A 183 25.39 -0.69 17.06
CA ALA A 183 26.29 0.28 16.50
C ALA A 183 26.29 1.60 17.31
N ASN A 184 27.47 2.18 17.49
CA ASN A 184 27.61 3.48 18.15
C ASN A 184 27.11 4.63 17.25
N ALA A 185 27.01 5.84 17.80
CA ALA A 185 26.46 6.98 17.07
C ALA A 185 27.27 7.32 15.80
N THR A 186 28.60 7.23 15.88
CA THR A 186 29.50 7.51 14.75
C THR A 186 29.34 6.48 13.63
N GLN A 187 29.31 5.19 13.97
CA GLN A 187 29.08 4.09 13.01
C GLN A 187 27.73 4.23 12.32
N ARG A 188 26.67 4.58 13.07
CA ARG A 188 25.34 4.82 12.50
C ARG A 188 25.28 6.04 11.59
N GLN A 189 26.02 7.10 11.92
CA GLN A 189 26.10 8.29 11.08
C GLN A 189 26.86 8.03 9.77
N GLN A 190 27.90 7.20 9.81
CA GLN A 190 28.72 6.86 8.64
C GLN A 190 28.05 5.84 7.72
N ALA A 191 27.54 4.73 8.28
CA ALA A 191 26.94 3.65 7.50
C ALA A 191 25.46 3.87 7.18
N GLY A 192 24.79 4.79 7.90
CA GLY A 192 23.34 4.95 7.82
C GLY A 192 22.57 3.81 8.49
N TYR A 193 21.24 3.87 8.41
CA TYR A 193 20.37 2.87 9.02
C TYR A 193 20.45 1.52 8.30
N PHE A 194 20.55 0.43 9.06
CA PHE A 194 20.49 -0.93 8.52
C PHE A 194 19.03 -1.40 8.44
N TYR A 195 18.58 -1.76 7.25
CA TYR A 195 17.23 -2.28 7.02
C TYR A 195 17.27 -3.80 6.93
N PHE A 196 16.49 -4.49 7.77
CA PHE A 196 16.35 -5.94 7.71
C PHE A 196 15.30 -6.29 6.63
N VAL A 197 15.81 -6.48 5.41
CA VAL A 197 15.01 -6.77 4.22
C VAL A 197 14.31 -8.12 4.37
N ARG A 198 13.03 -8.15 4.00
CA ARG A 198 12.19 -9.34 4.03
C ARG A 198 12.33 -10.09 2.68
N PRO A 199 12.70 -11.38 2.66
CA PRO A 199 12.92 -12.12 1.41
C PRO A 199 11.63 -12.27 0.59
N GLY A 200 11.68 -11.97 -0.72
CA GLY A 200 10.49 -12.04 -1.60
C GLY A 200 9.76 -10.71 -1.80
N GLU A 201 10.30 -9.60 -1.28
CA GLU A 201 9.86 -8.25 -1.64
C GLU A 201 10.20 -7.97 -3.13
N GLY A 202 9.19 -8.02 -4.01
CA GLY A 202 9.32 -7.62 -5.41
C GLY A 202 9.50 -6.11 -5.58
N LEU A 203 9.67 -5.65 -6.82
CA LEU A 203 9.91 -4.22 -7.15
C LEU A 203 8.78 -3.27 -6.67
N MET A 204 7.54 -3.76 -6.53
CA MET A 204 6.37 -3.01 -6.04
C MET A 204 5.82 -3.65 -4.76
N THR A 205 6.58 -3.55 -3.68
CA THR A 205 6.21 -4.09 -2.35
C THR A 205 5.31 -3.09 -1.59
N THR A 206 4.53 -3.59 -0.62
CA THR A 206 3.76 -2.77 0.35
C THR A 206 4.55 -1.61 0.95
N ARG A 207 5.83 -1.77 1.28
CA ARG A 207 6.68 -0.65 1.75
C ARG A 207 6.80 0.51 0.75
N VAL A 208 6.85 0.20 -0.55
CA VAL A 208 6.91 1.20 -1.62
C VAL A 208 5.55 1.90 -1.73
N VAL A 209 4.46 1.12 -1.69
CA VAL A 209 3.09 1.65 -1.67
C VAL A 209 2.86 2.54 -0.44
N ASP A 210 3.28 2.10 0.75
CA ASP A 210 3.13 2.80 2.03
C ASP A 210 3.89 4.13 2.06
N ARG A 211 4.99 4.23 1.31
CA ARG A 211 5.75 5.49 1.14
C ARG A 211 5.15 6.39 0.06
N ILE A 212 4.67 5.82 -1.04
CA ILE A 212 4.19 6.58 -2.20
C ILE A 212 2.79 7.15 -1.94
N VAL A 213 1.87 6.35 -1.40
CA VAL A 213 0.45 6.74 -1.25
C VAL A 213 0.26 8.03 -0.46
N PRO A 214 0.90 8.23 0.71
CA PRO A 214 0.74 9.49 1.46
C PRO A 214 1.26 10.71 0.70
N ILE A 215 2.41 10.57 0.04
CA ILE A 215 3.03 11.65 -0.75
C ILE A 215 2.16 11.96 -1.98
N PHE A 216 1.65 10.93 -2.64
CA PHE A 216 0.73 11.04 -3.75
C PHE A 216 -0.54 11.80 -3.35
N ASP A 217 -1.17 11.41 -2.24
CA ASP A 217 -2.38 12.05 -1.71
C ASP A 217 -2.14 13.55 -1.45
N MET A 218 -1.01 13.88 -0.80
CA MET A 218 -0.63 15.27 -0.54
C MET A 218 -0.38 16.07 -1.81
N VAL A 219 0.35 15.51 -2.79
CA VAL A 219 0.68 16.19 -4.05
C VAL A 219 -0.58 16.45 -4.86
N VAL A 220 -1.43 15.44 -5.04
CA VAL A 220 -2.73 15.59 -5.73
C VAL A 220 -3.57 16.65 -5.02
N GLY A 221 -3.65 16.60 -3.69
CA GLY A 221 -4.38 17.57 -2.90
C GLY A 221 -3.91 19.01 -3.12
N ILE A 222 -2.61 19.27 -3.03
CA ILE A 222 -2.01 20.60 -3.26
C ILE A 222 -2.28 21.08 -4.69
N LEU A 223 -2.07 20.23 -5.70
CA LEU A 223 -2.31 20.57 -7.10
C LEU A 223 -3.77 20.98 -7.34
N LEU A 224 -4.73 20.27 -6.75
CA LEU A 224 -6.15 20.60 -6.85
C LEU A 224 -6.49 21.91 -6.11
N ILE A 225 -5.98 22.13 -4.90
CA ILE A 225 -6.22 23.37 -4.14
C ILE A 225 -5.73 24.58 -4.94
N LEU A 226 -4.48 24.54 -5.42
CA LEU A 226 -3.88 25.61 -6.20
C LEU A 226 -4.49 25.73 -7.61
N GLY A 227 -5.14 24.67 -8.09
CA GLY A 227 -5.64 24.58 -9.46
C GLY A 227 -4.51 24.55 -10.49
N LEU A 228 -3.44 23.79 -10.19
CA LEU A 228 -2.28 23.57 -11.06
C LEU A 228 -2.29 22.12 -11.57
N LEU A 229 -2.17 21.93 -12.89
CA LEU A 229 -2.31 20.65 -13.58
C LEU A 229 -3.60 19.92 -13.20
N THR A 230 -4.69 20.66 -13.02
CA THR A 230 -5.96 20.17 -12.45
C THR A 230 -6.50 18.95 -13.16
N PRO A 231 -6.55 18.88 -14.52
CA PRO A 231 -7.04 17.68 -15.20
C PRO A 231 -6.18 16.44 -14.95
N LEU A 232 -4.86 16.61 -14.87
CA LEU A 232 -3.93 15.51 -14.61
C LEU A 232 -4.01 15.03 -13.16
N ALA A 233 -4.02 15.97 -12.21
CA ALA A 233 -4.18 15.67 -10.79
C ALA A 233 -5.53 14.97 -10.51
N ALA A 234 -6.60 15.46 -11.14
CA ALA A 234 -7.93 14.89 -11.00
C ALA A 234 -8.03 13.48 -11.61
N TRP A 235 -7.47 13.25 -12.81
CA TRP A 235 -7.40 11.90 -13.38
C TRP A 235 -6.55 10.94 -12.56
N ALA A 236 -5.40 11.39 -12.06
CA ALA A 236 -4.54 10.58 -11.20
C ALA A 236 -5.29 10.13 -9.93
N GLY A 237 -5.94 11.07 -9.23
CA GLY A 237 -6.77 10.77 -8.07
C GLY A 237 -7.96 9.86 -8.41
N ALA A 238 -8.62 10.08 -9.55
CA ALA A 238 -9.74 9.25 -9.99
C ALA A 238 -9.31 7.80 -10.26
N ILE A 239 -8.20 7.59 -10.97
CA ILE A 239 -7.65 6.26 -11.25
C ILE A 239 -7.25 5.57 -9.94
N PHE A 240 -6.66 6.31 -9.00
CA PHE A 240 -6.36 5.80 -7.67
C PHE A 240 -7.64 5.34 -6.94
N LEU A 241 -8.69 6.18 -6.87
CA LEU A 241 -9.95 5.80 -6.22
C LEU A 241 -10.68 4.68 -6.95
N ILE A 242 -10.58 4.58 -8.29
CA ILE A 242 -11.08 3.43 -9.04
C ILE A 242 -10.38 2.16 -8.56
N SER A 243 -9.05 2.18 -8.39
CA SER A 243 -8.32 1.03 -7.85
C SER A 243 -8.81 0.66 -6.44
N VAL A 244 -9.13 1.65 -5.61
CA VAL A 244 -9.65 1.46 -4.26
C VAL A 244 -11.05 0.85 -4.27
N VAL A 245 -11.93 1.29 -5.17
CA VAL A 245 -13.27 0.70 -5.35
C VAL A 245 -13.17 -0.71 -5.92
N LEU A 246 -12.26 -0.95 -6.87
CA LEU A 246 -12.05 -2.27 -7.48
C LEU A 246 -11.45 -3.29 -6.50
N SER A 247 -10.72 -2.85 -5.47
CA SER A 247 -10.27 -3.76 -4.41
C SER A 247 -11.43 -4.29 -3.56
N GLN A 248 -12.58 -3.63 -3.57
CA GLN A 248 -13.82 -4.04 -2.89
C GLN A 248 -14.98 -3.99 -3.88
N MET A 249 -14.96 -4.89 -4.88
CA MET A 249 -15.85 -4.86 -6.03
C MET A 249 -17.34 -4.74 -5.59
N PRO A 250 -18.04 -3.65 -5.94
CA PRO A 250 -19.43 -3.47 -5.52
C PRO A 250 -20.33 -4.65 -5.91
N GLY A 251 -21.09 -5.16 -4.93
CA GLY A 251 -21.99 -6.30 -5.11
C GLY A 251 -21.35 -7.68 -4.93
N TYR A 252 -20.04 -7.77 -4.66
CA TYR A 252 -19.40 -9.04 -4.34
C TYR A 252 -19.60 -9.42 -2.85
N PRO A 253 -19.83 -10.70 -2.49
CA PRO A 253 -20.10 -11.08 -1.11
C PRO A 253 -18.98 -10.70 -0.13
N GLY A 254 -19.35 -10.03 0.96
CA GLY A 254 -18.46 -9.69 2.06
C GLY A 254 -17.52 -8.50 1.82
N THR A 255 -17.68 -7.74 0.74
CA THR A 255 -16.92 -6.50 0.49
C THR A 255 -17.26 -5.41 1.49
N GLN A 256 -16.29 -4.54 1.76
CA GLN A 256 -16.54 -3.32 2.52
C GLN A 256 -17.18 -2.23 1.65
N PRO A 257 -18.05 -1.38 2.22
CA PRO A 257 -18.63 -0.25 1.49
C PRO A 257 -17.57 0.75 1.02
N THR A 258 -17.55 1.06 -0.28
CA THR A 258 -16.65 2.05 -0.90
C THR A 258 -17.41 3.24 -1.50
N TYR A 259 -18.61 3.55 -0.96
CA TYR A 259 -19.50 4.57 -1.52
C TYR A 259 -18.87 5.97 -1.53
N PHE A 260 -18.15 6.35 -0.48
CA PHE A 260 -17.50 7.66 -0.40
C PHE A 260 -16.43 7.80 -1.47
N GLN A 261 -15.61 6.77 -1.65
CA GLN A 261 -14.55 6.72 -2.66
C GLN A 261 -15.12 6.74 -4.08
N ALA A 262 -16.25 6.05 -4.31
CA ALA A 262 -16.93 6.07 -5.60
C ALA A 262 -17.51 7.46 -5.93
N VAL A 263 -18.16 8.13 -4.97
CA VAL A 263 -18.70 9.48 -5.15
C VAL A 263 -17.57 10.50 -5.37
N GLU A 264 -16.50 10.43 -4.58
CA GLU A 264 -15.33 11.29 -4.73
C GLU A 264 -14.62 11.06 -6.07
N CYS A 265 -14.53 9.81 -6.53
CA CYS A 265 -14.03 9.48 -7.86
C CYS A 265 -14.86 10.14 -8.98
N LEU A 266 -16.19 10.07 -8.90
CA LEU A 266 -17.05 10.73 -9.88
C LEU A 266 -16.85 12.25 -9.87
N ALA A 267 -16.70 12.83 -8.69
CA ALA A 267 -16.42 14.25 -8.55
C ALA A 267 -15.05 14.65 -9.14
N LEU A 268 -14.02 13.81 -8.97
CA LEU A 268 -12.73 13.98 -9.62
C LEU A 268 -12.84 13.89 -11.14
N ILE A 269 -13.63 12.95 -11.68
CA ILE A 269 -13.88 12.86 -13.13
C ILE A 269 -14.58 14.13 -13.65
N VAL A 270 -15.51 14.71 -12.90
CA VAL A 270 -16.11 16.01 -13.22
C VAL A 270 -15.04 17.09 -13.27
N LEU A 271 -14.16 17.19 -12.27
CA LEU A 271 -13.07 18.17 -12.28
C LEU A 271 -12.09 17.96 -13.45
N ALA A 272 -11.80 16.70 -13.78
CA ALA A 272 -10.89 16.32 -14.86
C ALA A 272 -11.43 16.66 -16.26
N THR A 273 -12.76 16.65 -16.43
CA THR A 273 -13.44 16.86 -17.73
C THR A 273 -14.00 18.27 -17.92
N THR A 274 -14.07 19.09 -16.87
CA THR A 274 -14.66 20.44 -16.91
C THR A 274 -13.63 21.58 -16.98
N ASP A 275 -12.34 21.26 -17.13
CA ASP A 275 -11.25 22.25 -17.14
C ASP A 275 -11.29 23.19 -15.90
N ALA A 276 -11.69 22.66 -14.73
CA ALA A 276 -11.94 23.46 -13.51
C ALA A 276 -10.72 24.29 -13.05
N GLY A 277 -9.51 23.93 -13.48
CA GLY A 277 -8.29 24.71 -13.23
C GLY A 277 -8.27 26.09 -13.86
N ARG A 278 -9.04 26.33 -14.94
CA ARG A 278 -9.13 27.65 -15.58
C ARG A 278 -9.87 28.69 -14.74
N TYR A 279 -10.68 28.23 -13.78
CA TYR A 279 -11.48 29.08 -12.92
C TYR A 279 -10.78 29.24 -11.56
N ALA A 280 -10.26 30.44 -11.28
CA ALA A 280 -9.54 30.75 -10.03
C ALA A 280 -8.45 29.71 -9.67
N GLY A 281 -7.73 29.20 -10.68
CA GLY A 281 -6.62 28.26 -10.54
C GLY A 281 -5.41 28.70 -11.36
N LEU A 282 -4.24 28.18 -11.02
CA LEU A 282 -2.98 28.53 -11.71
C LEU A 282 -2.94 28.04 -13.16
N ASP A 283 -3.74 27.05 -13.55
CA ASP A 283 -3.89 26.57 -14.93
C ASP A 283 -4.44 27.65 -15.88
N PHE A 284 -5.01 28.72 -15.35
CA PHE A 284 -5.39 29.90 -16.13
C PHE A 284 -4.20 30.55 -16.84
N LEU A 285 -3.02 30.58 -16.22
CA LEU A 285 -1.83 31.25 -16.77
C LEU A 285 -1.32 30.62 -18.08
N PRO A 286 -1.02 29.30 -18.15
CA PRO A 286 -0.61 28.67 -19.40
C PRO A 286 -1.73 28.69 -20.45
N TRP A 287 -3.00 28.56 -20.05
CA TRP A 287 -4.13 28.66 -20.96
C TRP A 287 -4.24 30.04 -21.61
N ALA A 288 -4.20 31.11 -20.81
CA ALA A 288 -4.29 32.50 -21.30
C ALA A 288 -3.12 32.84 -22.24
N TRP A 289 -1.91 32.36 -21.93
CA TRP A 289 -0.75 32.52 -22.78
C TRP A 289 -0.91 31.80 -24.14
N TRP A 290 -1.39 30.55 -24.12
CA TRP A 290 -1.59 29.77 -25.34
C TRP A 290 -2.68 30.36 -26.23
N GLN A 291 -3.77 30.86 -25.64
CA GLN A 291 -4.85 31.52 -26.37
C GLN A 291 -4.40 32.84 -27.02
N LYS A 292 -3.60 33.65 -26.31
CA LYS A 292 -2.97 34.86 -26.88
C LYS A 292 -2.10 34.53 -28.10
N ARG A 293 -1.27 33.49 -28.03
CA ARG A 293 -0.44 33.04 -29.17
C ARG A 293 -1.28 32.55 -30.35
N ARG A 294 -2.37 31.83 -30.08
CA ARG A 294 -3.28 31.32 -31.10
C ARG A 294 -4.05 32.45 -31.79
N ALA A 295 -4.49 33.45 -31.04
CA ALA A 295 -5.10 34.67 -31.59
C ALA A 295 -4.10 35.46 -32.45
N ALA A 296 -2.85 35.61 -32.00
CA ALA A 296 -1.80 36.28 -32.77
C ALA A 296 -1.48 35.56 -34.10
N LYS A 297 -1.47 34.22 -34.11
CA LYS A 297 -1.29 33.44 -35.35
C LYS A 297 -2.44 33.58 -36.34
N LEU A 298 -3.68 33.58 -35.85
CA LEU A 298 -4.88 33.76 -36.69
C LEU A 298 -5.00 35.19 -37.24
N ALA A 299 -4.50 36.19 -36.53
CA ALA A 299 -4.45 37.57 -37.01
C ALA A 299 -3.34 37.80 -38.05
N ALA A 300 -2.39 36.88 -38.18
CA ALA A 300 -1.27 36.96 -39.11
C ALA A 300 -1.45 36.07 -40.37
N SER A 301 -2.58 35.38 -40.50
CA SER A 301 -2.99 34.52 -41.62
C SER A 301 -4.18 35.12 -42.35
#